data_AF-A0A2S9GQT9-F1
#
_entry.id   AF-A0A2S9GQT9-F1
#
_cell.length_a   1.000
_cell.length_b   1.000
_cell.length_c   1.000
_cell.angle_alpha   90.00
_cell.angle_beta   90.00
_cell.angle_gamma   90.00
#
_symmetry.space_group_name_H-M   'P 1'
#
loop_
_entity.id
_entity.type
_entity.pdbx_description
1 polymer ?
#
loop_
_entity_poly.entity_id
_entity_poly.type
_entity_poly.pdbx_seq_one_letter_code
_entity_poly.pdbx_strand_id
1 'polypeptide(L)' 'DGAVPEDPVLTASLVAYLSAVTLTEPAYAVRGGVTSSAQRDHSVWFHGAADLSDWLLYEQSSPSSADTLA' A
#
# COMPACT_ATOMS: atom_id res chain seq x y z
N ASP A 1 19.30 13.13 -4.99
CA ASP A 1 18.04 13.80 -5.34
C ASP A 1 16.86 12.81 -5.39
N GLY A 2 17.11 11.50 -5.56
CA GLY A 2 16.08 10.47 -5.35
C GLY A 2 15.12 10.25 -6.53
N ALA A 3 15.40 10.84 -7.70
CA ALA A 3 14.59 10.66 -8.89
C ALA A 3 14.50 9.18 -9.32
N VAL A 4 13.29 8.74 -9.65
CA VAL A 4 13.04 7.39 -10.17
C VAL A 4 13.43 7.36 -11.65
N PRO A 5 14.21 6.37 -12.11
CA PRO A 5 14.48 6.17 -13.53
C PRO A 5 13.20 6.02 -14.37
N GLU A 6 13.22 6.45 -15.63
CA GLU A 6 12.10 6.27 -16.58
C GLU A 6 11.97 4.81 -17.06
N ASP A 7 11.72 3.90 -16.11
CA ASP A 7 11.44 2.48 -16.36
C ASP A 7 10.02 2.15 -15.84
N PRO A 8 9.07 1.81 -16.74
CA PRO A 8 7.69 1.54 -16.35
C PRO A 8 7.55 0.33 -15.42
N VAL A 9 8.45 -0.67 -15.51
CA VAL A 9 8.42 -1.84 -14.63
C VAL A 9 8.89 -1.46 -13.23
N LEU A 10 9.92 -0.62 -13.13
CA LEU A 10 10.38 -0.09 -11.85
C LEU A 10 9.31 0.78 -11.20
N THR A 11 8.69 1.69 -11.95
CA THR A 11 7.58 2.52 -11.47
C THR A 11 6.43 1.67 -10.94
N ALA A 12 5.97 0.66 -11.69
CA ALA A 12 4.91 -0.25 -11.24
C ALA A 12 5.31 -1.05 -9.98
N SER A 13 6.58 -1.47 -9.89
CA SER A 13 7.11 -2.20 -8.74
C SER A 13 7.17 -1.32 -7.48
N LEU A 14 7.54 -0.05 -7.62
CA LEU A 14 7.52 0.93 -6.53
C LEU A 14 6.09 1.21 -6.05
N VAL A 15 5.13 1.35 -6.98
CA VAL A 15 3.71 1.47 -6.63
C VAL A 15 3.23 0.24 -5.86
N ALA A 16 3.56 -0.97 -6.34
CA ALA A 16 3.21 -2.21 -5.64
C ALA A 16 3.84 -2.26 -4.23
N TYR A 17 5.12 -1.89 -4.10
CA TYR A 17 5.81 -1.82 -2.80
C TYR A 17 5.12 -0.85 -1.84
N LEU A 18 4.90 0.40 -2.25
CA LEU A 18 4.27 1.44 -1.42
C LEU A 18 2.85 1.05 -1.00
N SER A 19 2.10 0.43 -1.91
CA SER A 19 0.73 -0.03 -1.64
C SER A 19 0.65 -1.12 -0.58
N ALA A 20 1.70 -1.92 -0.38
CA ALA A 20 1.72 -3.01 0.60
C ALA A 20 2.22 -2.54 1.97
N VAL A 21 3.31 -1.77 2.00
CA VAL A 21 4.04 -1.46 3.25
C VAL A 21 3.28 -0.50 4.18
N THR A 22 2.35 0.29 3.65
CA THR A 22 1.55 1.26 4.42
C THR A 22 0.13 0.77 4.74
N LEU A 23 -0.35 -0.30 4.09
CA LEU A 23 -1.76 -0.73 4.14
C LEU A 23 -2.22 -1.34 5.47
N THR A 24 -1.30 -1.58 6.41
CA THR A 24 -1.65 -2.09 7.75
C THR A 24 -2.18 -1.01 8.69
N GLU A 25 -1.93 0.27 8.43
CA GLU A 25 -2.35 1.39 9.27
C GLU A 25 -3.87 1.49 9.51
N PRO A 26 -4.76 1.44 8.51
CA PRO A 26 -6.20 1.50 8.75
C PRO A 26 -6.73 0.33 9.59
N ALA A 27 -6.13 -0.86 9.45
CA ALA A 27 -6.49 -2.03 10.25
C ALA A 27 -6.08 -1.89 11.72
N TYR A 28 -4.88 -1.36 11.99
CA TYR A 28 -4.42 -1.09 13.36
C TYR A 28 -5.24 0.00 14.06
N ALA A 29 -5.64 1.04 13.33
CA ALA A 29 -6.47 2.11 13.87
C ALA A 29 -7.80 1.58 14.41
N VAL A 30 -8.46 0.67 13.66
CA VAL A 30 -9.73 0.06 14.08
C VAL A 30 -9.53 -0.96 15.21
N ARG A 31 -8.41 -1.70 15.22
CA ARG A 31 -8.09 -2.70 16.27
C ARG A 31 -7.55 -2.09 17.57
N GLY A 32 -7.37 -0.77 17.64
CA GLY A 32 -7.03 -0.05 18.87
C GLY A 32 -5.55 -0.08 19.26
N GLY A 33 -4.66 -0.39 18.31
CA GLY A 33 -3.22 -0.35 18.55
C GLY A 33 -2.38 -1.14 17.55
N VAL A 34 -1.07 -0.89 17.59
CA VAL A 34 -0.09 -1.65 16.80
C VAL A 34 0.19 -2.97 17.52
N THR A 35 -0.06 -4.08 16.84
CA THR A 35 0.27 -5.43 17.31
C THR A 35 1.15 -6.13 16.30
N SER A 36 1.77 -7.24 16.70
CA SER A 36 2.37 -8.15 15.72
C SER A 36 1.28 -8.62 14.75
N SER A 37 1.52 -8.46 13.46
CA SER A 37 0.66 -8.94 12.39
C SER A 37 1.50 -9.38 11.19
N ALA A 38 0.89 -10.12 10.28
CA ALA A 38 1.50 -10.50 9.03
C ALA A 38 0.47 -10.33 7.90
N GLN A 39 0.91 -9.76 6.77
CA GLN A 39 0.07 -9.71 5.57
C GLN A 39 -0.13 -11.14 5.05
N ARG A 40 -1.39 -11.50 4.80
CA ARG A 40 -1.74 -12.82 4.24
C ARG A 40 -1.63 -12.83 2.72
N ASP A 41 -2.19 -11.80 2.10
CA ASP A 41 -2.21 -11.58 0.66
C ASP A 41 -2.19 -10.07 0.36
N HIS A 42 -1.86 -9.73 -0.88
CA HIS A 42 -1.84 -8.35 -1.39
C HIS A 42 -2.19 -8.38 -2.88
N SER A 43 -3.13 -7.54 -3.30
CA SER A 43 -3.61 -7.50 -4.69
C SER A 43 -3.57 -6.07 -5.22
N VAL A 44 -3.08 -5.90 -6.45
CA VAL A 44 -2.97 -4.60 -7.13
C VAL A 44 -3.52 -4.72 -8.54
N TRP A 45 -4.32 -3.74 -8.95
CA TRP A 45 -4.75 -3.55 -10.33
C TRP A 45 -4.19 -2.22 -10.85
N PHE A 46 -3.34 -2.28 -11.88
CA PHE A 46 -2.76 -1.09 -12.49
C PHE A 46 -3.70 -0.55 -13.56
N HIS A 47 -4.23 0.65 -13.34
CA HIS A 47 -5.10 1.34 -14.31
C HIS A 47 -4.32 2.21 -15.32
N GLY A 48 -3.12 2.67 -14.95
CA GLY A 48 -2.26 3.53 -15.75
C GLY A 48 -0.88 3.71 -15.11
N ALA A 49 0.02 4.37 -15.82
CA ALA A 49 1.34 4.70 -15.30
C ALA A 49 1.23 5.78 -14.21
N ALA A 50 1.94 5.61 -13.10
CA ALA A 50 2.04 6.60 -12.03
C ALA A 50 3.14 7.63 -12.35
N ASP A 51 2.89 8.90 -12.05
CA ASP A 51 3.92 9.92 -12.01
C ASP A 51 4.51 9.96 -10.60
N LEU A 52 5.78 9.54 -10.48
CA LEU A 52 6.51 9.53 -9.21
C LEU A 52 7.40 10.76 -9.03
N SER A 53 7.28 11.76 -9.92
CA SER A 53 8.00 13.04 -9.79
C SER A 53 7.27 14.05 -8.90
N ASP A 54 5.99 13.79 -8.58
CA ASP A 54 5.16 14.61 -7.70
C ASP A 54 4.41 13.73 -6.68
N TRP A 55 3.66 14.38 -5.79
CA TRP A 55 2.88 13.73 -4.75
C TRP A 55 1.75 12.87 -5.31
N LEU A 56 1.57 11.70 -4.69
CA LEU A 56 0.43 10.82 -4.91
C LEU A 56 -0.45 10.77 -3.67
N LEU A 57 -1.77 10.73 -3.87
CA LEU A 57 -2.73 10.45 -2.82
C LEU A 57 -2.94 8.94 -2.72
N TYR A 58 -2.77 8.38 -1.51
CA TYR A 58 -3.13 7.01 -1.21
C TYR A 58 -4.25 6.96 -0.17
N GLU A 59 -5.49 6.78 -0.65
CA GLU A 59 -6.67 6.64 0.19
C GLU A 59 -6.81 5.18 0.67
N GLN A 60 -6.95 5.00 1.98
CA GLN A 60 -6.93 3.68 2.62
C GLN A 60 -8.11 3.53 3.58
N SER A 61 -8.65 2.31 3.68
CA SER A 61 -9.74 1.97 4.61
C SER A 61 -9.68 0.51 5.03
N SER A 62 -10.30 0.19 6.18
CA SER A 62 -10.45 -1.18 6.70
C SER A 62 -11.95 -1.48 6.82
N PRO A 63 -12.59 -2.10 5.80
CA PRO A 63 -14.04 -2.21 5.73
C PRO A 63 -14.65 -3.26 6.68
N SER A 64 -13.91 -4.32 7.00
CA SER A 64 -14.38 -5.40 7.87
C SER A 64 -13.21 -6.21 8.41
N SER A 65 -13.41 -6.88 9.54
CA SER A 65 -12.43 -7.77 10.15
C SER A 65 -13.15 -9.02 10.68
N ALA A 66 -12.56 -10.20 10.53
CA ALA A 66 -13.11 -11.48 10.97
C ALA A 66 -12.06 -12.28 11.76
N ASP A 67 -12.37 -12.59 13.03
CA ASP A 67 -11.44 -13.24 13.96
C ASP A 67 -10.07 -12.55 13.99
N THR A 68 -9.03 -13.25 13.55
CA THR A 68 -7.64 -12.78 13.48
C THR A 68 -7.29 -12.12 12.15
N LEU A 69 -8.18 -12.19 11.14
CA LEU A 69 -8.01 -11.48 9.87
C LEU A 69 -8.56 -10.06 10.00
N ALA A 70 -7.69 -9.09 9.75
CA ALA A 70 -8.05 -7.68 9.72
C ALA A 70 -8.42 -7.24 8.31
#